data_AF-A0A1Y1VRQ2-F1
#
_entry.id   AF-A0A1Y1VRQ2-F1
#
_cell.length_a   1.000
_cell.length_b   1.000
_cell.length_c   1.000
_cell.angle_alpha   90.00
_cell.angle_beta   90.00
_cell.angle_gamma   90.00
#
_symmetry.space_group_name_H-M   'P 1'
#
loop_
_entity.id
_entity.type
_entity.pdbx_description
1 polymer ?
#
loop_
_entity_poly.entity_id
_entity_poly.type
_entity_poly.pdbx_seq_one_letter_code
_entity_poly.pdbx_strand_id
1 'polypeptide(L)'
;MNQKIKSKSKKCDSNNLSDINIFLEWLNKNGAHMENIRLEYLTEFNRYAVLKKDLKAGEIIASIPQSLIITQEIAEDSIIGRTITKYLENQPNEIKDLTLSGRIYLCSFLIYEKYETKEKSPFCRYLWTLPEEYDDPLWWTEEQIQLELDETNLSYYIKERRDLLKSEYNVIEEACKNTDLFKSSKALTWKNFLWAYSSIYSRGFPSRATKTKHNHDNDNTNDNDNNNNINNKASIKDIIKTKSTEEFSIGNPEVEKCNFCLWPGVDMLNHRRGQRITWKVENGMVHFITDEDLEAGKECFNNYGPKGNEEFLMGYGFCIENNPDDYCRVKVNTGMDPLVDRKSKILVKLDNIFLLHFLHAKDIFVNKKLSNKLLNMVRVLVMNEWELINYEKKINSIEEDKLPEIRKTLIEERISLRNEVVMLTTLKHLLETKENKIVNSRRINEKKYPNIKSNPMATIYREGQLKLLREARILVENKLKTILEDDNIIRIEKILNDETLAEILQKPNVEIEWDEESLFMFYLMINRNDPRFKNLLGEDKTIEKNIIKQYTSDGIDELDEIFQQYFEPNYTQYDSNICKENLYWAATVIDIYSFIVQCHVLGEDIQFFGLFI
;
A
#
# COMPACT_ATOMS: atom_id res chain seq x y z
N MET A 1 -21.25 -64.35 10.50
CA MET A 1 -21.00 -63.54 11.72
C MET A 1 -19.70 -62.77 11.51
N ASN A 2 -19.71 -61.71 10.69
CA ASN A 2 -18.51 -60.90 10.43
C ASN A 2 -18.62 -59.61 11.26
N GLN A 3 -18.00 -59.64 12.45
CA GLN A 3 -17.79 -58.44 13.26
C GLN A 3 -16.84 -57.51 12.51
N LYS A 4 -17.40 -56.47 11.87
CA LYS A 4 -16.65 -55.26 11.51
C LYS A 4 -16.09 -54.67 12.81
N ILE A 5 -14.81 -54.89 13.06
CA ILE A 5 -14.05 -54.18 14.09
C ILE A 5 -14.07 -52.69 13.69
N LYS A 6 -14.98 -51.91 14.30
CA LYS A 6 -14.88 -50.46 14.32
C LYS A 6 -13.63 -50.11 15.14
N SER A 7 -12.48 -50.00 14.49
CA SER A 7 -11.32 -49.39 15.13
C SER A 7 -11.69 -47.92 15.41
N LYS A 8 -11.88 -47.56 16.67
CA LYS A 8 -11.92 -46.15 17.08
C LYS A 8 -10.64 -45.50 16.56
N SER A 9 -10.75 -44.48 15.71
CA SER A 9 -9.60 -43.71 15.28
C SER A 9 -8.99 -43.03 16.50
N LYS A 10 -7.78 -43.42 16.90
CA LYS A 10 -7.06 -42.75 17.98
C LYS A 10 -6.84 -41.28 17.58
N LYS A 11 -7.17 -40.34 18.47
CA LYS A 11 -6.99 -38.90 18.25
C LYS A 11 -5.51 -38.62 17.98
N CYS A 12 -5.23 -37.86 16.92
CA CYS A 12 -3.89 -37.37 16.59
C CYS A 12 -3.63 -36.09 17.39
N ASP A 13 -2.49 -36.01 18.07
CA ASP A 13 -2.00 -34.77 18.68
C ASP A 13 -1.10 -34.01 17.69
N SER A 14 -1.44 -32.75 17.38
CA SER A 14 -0.65 -31.89 16.48
C SER A 14 0.74 -31.56 17.03
N ASN A 15 0.97 -31.76 18.33
CA ASN A 15 2.25 -31.57 19.00
C ASN A 15 3.06 -32.87 19.16
N ASN A 16 2.60 -33.98 18.54
CA ASN A 16 3.28 -35.26 18.58
C ASN A 16 3.66 -35.76 17.17
N LEU A 17 4.97 -35.83 16.88
CA LEU A 17 5.48 -36.32 15.58
C LEU A 17 5.00 -37.75 15.26
N SER A 18 4.83 -38.61 16.26
CA SER A 18 4.35 -39.97 16.04
C SER A 18 2.93 -39.98 15.48
N ASP A 19 2.07 -39.08 15.96
CA ASP A 19 0.69 -39.00 15.52
C ASP A 19 0.59 -38.35 14.12
N ILE A 20 1.46 -37.38 13.82
CA ILE A 20 1.53 -36.78 12.49
C ILE A 20 2.11 -37.78 11.47
N ASN A 21 3.08 -38.61 11.84
CA ASN A 21 3.55 -39.69 10.97
C ASN A 21 2.42 -40.68 10.65
N ILE A 22 1.52 -40.98 11.60
CA ILE A 22 0.30 -41.76 11.34
C ILE A 22 -0.62 -41.05 10.34
N PHE A 23 -0.68 -39.72 10.36
CA PHE A 23 -1.41 -38.94 9.35
C PHE A 23 -0.76 -39.05 7.96
N LEU A 24 0.56 -38.91 7.83
CA LEU A 24 1.27 -39.08 6.55
C LEU A 24 1.11 -40.50 6.00
N GLU A 25 1.18 -41.54 6.85
CA GLU A 25 0.89 -42.92 6.45
C GLU A 25 -0.55 -43.10 5.97
N TRP A 26 -1.50 -42.41 6.60
CA TRP A 26 -2.90 -42.44 6.18
C TRP A 26 -3.08 -41.76 4.83
N LEU A 27 -2.43 -40.61 4.58
CA LEU A 27 -2.44 -39.97 3.27
C LEU A 27 -1.94 -40.94 2.20
N ASN A 28 -0.81 -41.62 2.44
CA ASN A 28 -0.25 -42.60 1.51
C ASN A 28 -1.23 -43.77 1.24
N LYS A 29 -1.90 -44.28 2.29
CA LYS A 29 -2.93 -45.33 2.15
C LYS A 29 -4.16 -44.89 1.34
N ASN A 30 -4.41 -43.59 1.23
CA ASN A 30 -5.52 -43.03 0.46
C ASN A 30 -5.06 -42.43 -0.89
N GLY A 31 -3.90 -42.84 -1.39
CA GLY A 31 -3.42 -42.52 -2.74
C GLY A 31 -2.55 -41.26 -2.83
N ALA A 32 -2.21 -40.61 -1.73
CA ALA A 32 -1.19 -39.57 -1.74
C ALA A 32 0.23 -40.18 -1.84
N HIS A 33 1.21 -39.37 -2.24
CA HIS A 33 2.62 -39.73 -2.25
C HIS A 33 3.39 -38.72 -1.39
N MET A 34 3.59 -39.05 -0.12
CA MET A 34 4.33 -38.22 0.87
C MET A 34 5.64 -38.90 1.32
N GLU A 35 6.06 -39.95 0.61
CA GLU A 35 7.16 -40.83 1.03
C GLU A 35 8.50 -40.11 1.09
N ASN A 36 8.72 -39.10 0.25
CA ASN A 36 9.98 -38.35 0.18
C ASN A 36 10.14 -37.36 1.34
N ILE A 37 9.08 -37.09 2.12
CA ILE A 37 9.10 -36.12 3.22
C ILE A 37 8.97 -36.85 4.57
N ARG A 38 9.73 -36.40 5.58
CA ARG A 38 9.41 -36.59 7.00
C ARG A 38 9.25 -35.24 7.68
N LEU A 39 8.56 -35.20 8.81
CA LEU A 39 8.40 -33.98 9.59
C LEU A 39 9.29 -34.01 10.82
N GLU A 40 9.86 -32.86 11.13
CA GLU A 40 10.66 -32.63 12.33
C GLU A 40 10.18 -31.33 13.02
N TYR A 41 10.50 -31.21 14.31
CA TYR A 41 10.28 -29.98 15.07
C TYR A 41 11.54 -29.13 15.05
N LEU A 42 11.40 -27.89 14.57
CA LEU A 42 12.42 -26.85 14.73
C LEU A 42 12.37 -26.30 16.16
N THR A 43 11.16 -26.15 16.70
CA THR A 43 10.85 -25.81 18.10
C THR A 43 9.60 -26.59 18.53
N GLU A 44 9.16 -26.48 19.79
CA GLU A 44 7.96 -27.14 20.30
C GLU A 44 6.69 -26.87 19.45
N PHE A 45 6.64 -25.73 18.74
CA PHE A 45 5.47 -25.30 17.96
C PHE A 45 5.74 -25.15 16.45
N ASN A 46 7.00 -25.09 16.02
CA ASN A 46 7.36 -24.95 14.60
C ASN A 46 7.81 -26.28 14.01
N ARG A 47 7.09 -26.71 12.97
CA ARG A 47 7.38 -27.92 12.20
C ARG A 47 8.03 -27.57 10.88
N TYR A 48 8.83 -28.49 10.37
CA TYR A 48 9.40 -28.39 9.04
C TYR A 48 9.49 -29.75 8.36
N ALA A 49 9.47 -29.74 7.04
CA ALA A 49 9.52 -30.91 6.18
C ALA A 49 10.95 -31.18 5.76
N VAL A 50 11.48 -32.37 6.08
CA VAL A 50 12.83 -32.80 5.72
C VAL A 50 12.77 -33.85 4.63
N LEU A 51 13.63 -33.71 3.64
CA LEU A 51 13.74 -34.63 2.52
C LEU A 51 14.43 -35.94 2.92
N LYS A 52 13.85 -37.09 2.57
CA LYS A 52 14.40 -38.42 2.94
C LYS A 52 15.47 -38.95 1.99
N LYS A 53 15.50 -38.47 0.74
CA LYS A 53 16.41 -38.91 -0.32
C LYS A 53 16.75 -37.74 -1.24
N ASP A 54 17.84 -37.82 -1.97
CA ASP A 54 18.15 -36.81 -2.98
C ASP A 54 17.07 -36.79 -4.07
N LEU A 55 16.69 -35.59 -4.51
CA LEU A 55 15.80 -35.39 -5.65
C LEU A 55 16.50 -34.57 -6.72
N LYS A 56 16.31 -34.94 -7.98
CA LYS A 56 16.77 -34.16 -9.14
C LYS A 56 15.69 -33.19 -9.62
N ALA A 57 16.12 -32.13 -10.32
CA ALA A 57 15.19 -31.24 -10.99
C ALA A 57 14.20 -32.03 -11.89
N GLY A 58 12.91 -31.73 -11.76
CA GLY A 58 11.81 -32.42 -12.41
C GLY A 58 11.21 -33.58 -11.60
N GLU A 59 11.81 -33.98 -10.48
CA GLU A 59 11.27 -35.04 -9.64
C GLU A 59 10.19 -34.56 -8.67
N ILE A 60 9.26 -35.47 -8.37
CA ILE A 60 8.12 -35.22 -7.48
C ILE A 60 8.59 -35.25 -6.03
N ILE A 61 8.37 -34.15 -5.32
CA ILE A 61 8.53 -34.09 -3.87
C ILE A 61 7.34 -34.78 -3.21
N ALA A 62 6.12 -34.37 -3.55
CA ALA A 62 4.88 -34.87 -2.96
C ALA A 62 3.74 -34.91 -3.98
N SER A 63 2.72 -35.73 -3.74
CA SER A 63 1.49 -35.69 -4.53
C SER A 63 0.26 -35.99 -3.69
N ILE A 64 -0.87 -35.38 -4.05
CA ILE A 64 -2.14 -35.55 -3.35
C ILE A 64 -3.29 -35.77 -4.35
N PRO A 65 -4.17 -36.76 -4.15
CA PRO A 65 -5.36 -36.92 -4.96
C PRO A 65 -6.36 -35.80 -4.67
N GLN A 66 -7.07 -35.34 -5.71
CA GLN A 66 -8.09 -34.30 -5.57
C GLN A 66 -9.18 -34.65 -4.55
N SER A 67 -9.48 -35.94 -4.35
CA SER A 67 -10.45 -36.41 -3.35
C SER A 67 -10.06 -36.11 -1.89
N LEU A 68 -8.78 -35.83 -1.62
CA LEU A 68 -8.30 -35.47 -0.27
C LEU A 68 -8.15 -33.96 -0.08
N ILE A 69 -8.32 -33.16 -1.14
CA ILE A 69 -8.24 -31.70 -1.08
C ILE A 69 -9.56 -31.16 -0.53
N ILE A 70 -9.49 -30.23 0.44
CA ILE A 70 -10.68 -29.51 0.90
C ILE A 70 -10.82 -28.27 0.01
N THR A 71 -11.85 -28.25 -0.83
CA THR A 71 -12.15 -27.11 -1.70
C THR A 71 -13.36 -26.33 -1.21
N GLN A 72 -13.55 -25.13 -1.76
CA GLN A 72 -14.74 -24.33 -1.48
C GLN A 72 -16.01 -25.05 -1.92
N GLU A 73 -15.99 -25.75 -3.05
CA GLU A 73 -17.16 -26.50 -3.55
C GLU A 73 -17.59 -27.59 -2.56
N ILE A 74 -16.64 -28.32 -1.95
CA ILE A 74 -16.94 -29.29 -0.89
C ILE A 74 -17.59 -28.61 0.32
N ALA A 75 -17.10 -27.42 0.68
CA ALA A 75 -17.65 -26.67 1.80
C ALA A 75 -19.06 -26.14 1.51
N GLU A 76 -19.33 -25.65 0.30
CA GLU A 76 -20.65 -25.20 -0.16
C GLU A 76 -21.65 -26.36 -0.20
N ASP A 77 -21.24 -27.52 -0.73
CA ASP A 77 -22.06 -28.74 -0.83
C ASP A 77 -22.28 -29.45 0.52
N SER A 78 -21.62 -29.00 1.59
CA SER A 78 -21.80 -29.56 2.92
C SER A 78 -23.17 -29.18 3.52
N ILE A 79 -23.56 -29.84 4.62
CA ILE A 79 -24.80 -29.49 5.33
C ILE A 79 -24.76 -28.04 5.83
N ILE A 80 -23.62 -27.59 6.35
CA ILE A 80 -23.44 -26.22 6.85
C ILE A 80 -23.41 -25.22 5.68
N GLY A 81 -22.76 -25.56 4.57
CA GLY A 81 -22.71 -24.71 3.38
C GLY A 81 -24.09 -24.48 2.75
N ARG A 82 -24.90 -25.53 2.63
CA ARG A 82 -26.29 -25.40 2.17
C ARG A 82 -27.16 -24.57 3.11
N THR A 83 -26.96 -24.69 4.43
CA THR A 83 -27.66 -23.86 5.41
C THR A 83 -27.34 -22.38 5.24
N ILE A 84 -26.05 -22.05 5.07
CA ILE A 84 -25.59 -20.68 4.84
C ILE A 84 -26.14 -20.14 3.52
N THR A 85 -26.07 -20.92 2.44
CA THR A 85 -26.57 -20.51 1.12
C THR A 85 -28.06 -20.18 1.18
N LYS A 86 -28.86 -21.04 1.80
CA LYS A 86 -30.30 -20.79 1.99
C LYS A 86 -30.59 -19.53 2.82
N TYR A 87 -29.77 -19.25 3.83
CA TYR A 87 -29.89 -18.01 4.59
C TYR A 87 -29.61 -16.80 3.71
N LEU A 88 -28.49 -16.83 2.97
CA LEU A 88 -28.03 -15.74 2.12
C LEU A 88 -28.97 -15.43 0.95
N GLU A 89 -29.63 -16.43 0.34
CA GLU A 89 -30.62 -16.22 -0.73
C GLU A 89 -31.65 -15.14 -0.37
N ASN A 90 -32.05 -15.10 0.90
CA ASN A 90 -33.09 -14.21 1.43
C ASN A 90 -32.55 -12.89 1.99
N GLN A 91 -31.25 -12.60 1.87
CA GLN A 91 -30.64 -11.37 2.39
C GLN A 91 -30.48 -10.27 1.33
N PRO A 92 -30.38 -8.99 1.75
CA PRO A 92 -29.98 -7.87 0.90
C PRO A 92 -28.62 -8.09 0.23
N ASN A 93 -28.40 -7.38 -0.89
CA ASN A 93 -27.15 -7.49 -1.64
C ASN A 93 -25.93 -7.10 -0.80
N GLU A 94 -26.04 -6.15 0.13
CA GLU A 94 -24.92 -5.75 0.99
C GLU A 94 -24.39 -6.93 1.83
N ILE A 95 -25.28 -7.82 2.29
CA ILE A 95 -24.90 -9.02 3.06
C ILE A 95 -24.35 -10.11 2.13
N LYS A 96 -24.89 -10.23 0.92
CA LYS A 96 -24.37 -11.15 -0.10
C LYS A 96 -22.97 -10.73 -0.57
N ASP A 97 -22.75 -9.43 -0.72
CA ASP A 97 -21.47 -8.85 -1.13
C ASP A 97 -20.40 -9.00 -0.03
N LEU A 98 -20.78 -8.87 1.25
CA LEU A 98 -19.93 -9.20 2.40
C LEU A 98 -19.45 -10.67 2.39
N THR A 99 -20.20 -11.56 1.74
CA THR A 99 -19.99 -13.01 1.77
C THR A 99 -19.54 -13.61 0.45
N LEU A 100 -19.33 -12.75 -0.57
CA LEU A 100 -18.92 -13.11 -1.93
C LEU A 100 -17.56 -13.81 -2.00
N SER A 101 -16.80 -13.76 -0.90
CA SER A 101 -15.46 -14.29 -0.84
C SER A 101 -15.41 -15.82 -0.76
N GLY A 102 -16.49 -16.55 -0.45
CA GLY A 102 -16.43 -18.02 -0.29
C GLY A 102 -15.75 -18.49 1.02
N ARG A 103 -15.07 -17.58 1.71
CA ARG A 103 -14.41 -17.76 3.00
C ARG A 103 -15.34 -18.26 4.09
N ILE A 104 -16.57 -17.73 4.13
CA ILE A 104 -17.56 -18.13 5.14
C ILE A 104 -17.89 -19.63 5.06
N TYR A 105 -17.88 -20.21 3.86
CA TYR A 105 -18.16 -21.62 3.64
C TYR A 105 -17.00 -22.45 4.17
N LEU A 106 -15.76 -22.14 3.79
CA LEU A 106 -14.58 -22.84 4.30
C LEU A 106 -14.45 -22.71 5.82
N CYS A 107 -14.58 -21.50 6.38
CA CYS A 107 -14.48 -21.29 7.82
C CYS A 107 -15.52 -22.11 8.59
N SER A 108 -16.79 -21.99 8.22
CA SER A 108 -17.88 -22.74 8.87
C SER A 108 -17.75 -24.25 8.69
N PHE A 109 -17.29 -24.70 7.52
CA PHE A 109 -17.01 -26.11 7.22
C PHE A 109 -15.92 -26.68 8.12
N LEU A 110 -14.78 -26.00 8.27
CA LEU A 110 -13.70 -26.49 9.14
C LEU A 110 -14.14 -26.60 10.61
N ILE A 111 -14.90 -25.62 11.11
CA ILE A 111 -15.44 -25.66 12.48
C ILE A 111 -16.41 -26.85 12.62
N TYR A 112 -17.32 -27.01 11.66
CA TYR A 112 -18.29 -28.09 11.65
C TYR A 112 -17.62 -29.46 11.65
N GLU A 113 -16.69 -29.70 10.72
CA GLU A 113 -16.00 -30.97 10.58
C GLU A 113 -15.11 -31.28 11.79
N LYS A 114 -14.38 -30.28 12.32
CA LYS A 114 -13.47 -30.49 13.47
C LYS A 114 -14.22 -30.78 14.76
N TYR A 115 -15.28 -30.01 15.06
CA TYR A 115 -15.88 -30.00 16.39
C TYR A 115 -17.28 -30.61 16.49
N GLU A 116 -18.10 -30.56 15.44
CA GLU A 116 -19.43 -31.19 15.45
C GLU A 116 -19.31 -32.64 14.96
N THR A 117 -18.72 -32.85 13.79
CA THR A 117 -18.60 -34.17 13.15
C THR A 117 -17.49 -35.02 13.80
N LYS A 118 -16.40 -34.40 14.25
CA LYS A 118 -15.26 -35.03 14.95
C LYS A 118 -14.72 -36.24 14.17
N GLU A 119 -14.61 -37.41 14.80
CA GLU A 119 -14.11 -38.66 14.22
C GLU A 119 -14.92 -39.17 13.02
N LYS A 120 -16.16 -38.70 12.82
CA LYS A 120 -16.97 -39.07 11.65
C LYS A 120 -16.56 -38.30 10.40
N SER A 121 -15.76 -37.24 10.54
CA SER A 121 -15.33 -36.41 9.43
C SER A 121 -14.35 -37.20 8.55
N PRO A 122 -14.50 -37.19 7.21
CA PRO A 122 -13.50 -37.76 6.32
C PRO A 122 -12.16 -37.01 6.42
N PHE A 123 -12.16 -35.77 6.91
CA PHE A 123 -10.98 -34.92 7.05
C PHE A 123 -10.44 -34.88 8.49
N CYS A 124 -11.01 -35.65 9.43
CA CYS A 124 -10.67 -35.57 10.86
C CYS A 124 -9.17 -35.64 11.14
N ARG A 125 -8.44 -36.53 10.45
CA ARG A 125 -7.00 -36.71 10.66
C ARG A 125 -6.20 -35.48 10.26
N TYR A 126 -6.56 -34.84 9.13
CA TYR A 126 -5.95 -33.59 8.71
C TYR A 126 -6.25 -32.47 9.72
N LEU A 127 -7.52 -32.31 10.11
CA LEU A 127 -7.96 -31.26 11.04
C LEU A 127 -7.31 -31.37 12.43
N TRP A 128 -6.91 -32.57 12.84
CA TRP A 128 -6.14 -32.81 14.05
C TRP A 128 -4.66 -32.46 13.93
N THR A 129 -4.11 -32.37 12.72
CA THR A 129 -2.72 -31.95 12.50
C THR A 129 -2.54 -30.43 12.42
N LEU A 130 -3.63 -29.69 12.24
CA LEU A 130 -3.60 -28.23 12.21
C LEU A 130 -3.20 -27.66 13.57
N PRO A 131 -2.50 -26.52 13.61
CA PRO A 131 -2.25 -25.78 14.84
C PRO A 131 -3.56 -25.47 15.58
N GLU A 132 -3.51 -25.44 16.91
CA GLU A 132 -4.66 -25.03 17.73
C GLU A 132 -4.71 -23.50 17.90
N GLU A 133 -3.57 -22.82 17.80
CA GLU A 133 -3.43 -21.35 17.87
C GLU A 133 -2.46 -20.86 16.79
N TYR A 134 -2.52 -19.57 16.48
CA TYR A 134 -1.73 -18.91 15.44
C TYR A 134 -1.08 -17.64 15.97
N ASP A 135 0.07 -17.29 15.41
CA ASP A 135 0.86 -16.12 15.81
C ASP A 135 0.46 -14.84 15.06
N ASP A 136 -0.52 -14.90 14.17
CA ASP A 136 -0.97 -13.73 13.43
C ASP A 136 -1.64 -12.70 14.36
N PRO A 137 -1.53 -11.38 14.06
CA PRO A 137 -2.02 -10.33 14.95
C PRO A 137 -3.52 -10.35 15.25
N LEU A 138 -4.35 -11.12 14.53
CA LEU A 138 -5.78 -11.24 14.86
C LEU A 138 -6.00 -11.97 16.19
N TRP A 139 -5.00 -12.72 16.67
CA TRP A 139 -5.02 -13.43 17.96
C TRP A 139 -4.49 -12.62 19.13
N TRP A 140 -3.82 -11.49 18.87
CA TRP A 140 -3.14 -10.72 19.90
C TRP A 140 -4.12 -9.93 20.75
N THR A 141 -3.78 -9.67 22.01
CA THR A 141 -4.59 -8.77 22.84
C THR A 141 -4.49 -7.33 22.32
N GLU A 142 -5.44 -6.48 22.69
CA GLU A 142 -5.39 -5.05 22.33
C GLU A 142 -4.14 -4.38 22.90
N GLU A 143 -3.70 -4.77 24.09
CA GLU A 143 -2.46 -4.27 24.70
C GLU A 143 -1.22 -4.70 23.92
N GLN A 144 -1.18 -5.95 23.42
CA GLN A 144 -0.08 -6.41 22.58
C GLN A 144 -0.04 -5.66 21.25
N ILE A 145 -1.19 -5.41 20.61
CA ILE A 145 -1.26 -4.63 19.37
C ILE A 145 -0.80 -3.20 19.61
N GLN A 146 -1.21 -2.57 20.72
CA GLN A 146 -0.73 -1.24 21.10
C GLN A 146 0.79 -1.24 21.35
N LEU A 147 1.32 -2.23 22.07
CA LEU A 147 2.76 -2.31 22.31
C LEU A 147 3.56 -2.48 21.01
N GLU A 148 3.09 -3.35 20.12
CA GLU A 148 3.88 -3.84 18.98
C GLU A 148 3.68 -3.04 17.69
N LEU A 149 2.44 -2.63 17.41
CA LEU A 149 2.03 -2.17 16.08
C LEU A 149 1.46 -0.75 16.06
N ASP A 150 1.35 -0.09 17.22
CA ASP A 150 0.78 1.25 17.30
C ASP A 150 1.50 2.25 16.38
N GLU A 151 0.72 3.13 15.75
CA GLU A 151 1.09 4.08 14.68
C GLU A 151 1.68 3.44 13.38
N THR A 152 1.76 2.11 13.27
CA THR A 152 2.07 1.46 11.99
C THR A 152 0.82 1.32 11.12
N ASN A 153 0.96 1.03 9.83
CA ASN A 153 -0.21 0.78 8.97
C ASN A 153 -1.00 -0.49 9.39
N LEU A 154 -0.34 -1.41 10.10
CA LEU A 154 -0.92 -2.70 10.43
C LEU A 154 -1.91 -2.63 11.58
N SER A 155 -1.69 -1.74 12.56
CA SER A 155 -2.62 -1.59 13.70
C SER A 155 -4.01 -1.18 13.24
N TYR A 156 -4.12 -0.23 12.31
CA TYR A 156 -5.39 0.20 11.75
C TYR A 156 -6.07 -0.92 10.96
N TYR A 157 -5.29 -1.64 10.15
CA TYR A 157 -5.79 -2.74 9.32
C TYR A 157 -6.29 -3.93 10.16
N ILE A 158 -5.63 -4.27 11.26
CA ILE A 158 -6.07 -5.35 12.16
C ILE A 158 -7.46 -5.07 12.72
N LYS A 159 -7.69 -3.83 13.16
CA LYS A 159 -8.98 -3.41 13.71
C LYS A 159 -10.09 -3.53 12.67
N GLU A 160 -9.90 -2.92 11.51
CA GLU A 160 -10.84 -2.99 10.38
C GLU A 160 -11.12 -4.45 9.97
N ARG A 161 -10.07 -5.28 9.93
CA ARG A 161 -10.21 -6.70 9.62
C ARG A 161 -11.01 -7.45 10.69
N ARG A 162 -10.77 -7.21 11.98
CA ARG A 162 -11.54 -7.84 13.06
C ARG A 162 -13.03 -7.51 12.94
N ASP A 163 -13.36 -6.27 12.64
CA ASP A 163 -14.74 -5.82 12.47
C ASP A 163 -15.41 -6.53 11.28
N LEU A 164 -14.72 -6.63 10.14
CA LEU A 164 -15.20 -7.38 8.96
C LEU A 164 -15.38 -8.87 9.26
N LEU A 165 -14.38 -9.51 9.88
CA LEU A 165 -14.46 -10.93 10.25
C LEU A 165 -15.59 -11.19 11.25
N LYS A 166 -15.87 -10.21 12.12
CA LYS A 166 -16.97 -10.31 13.07
C LYS A 166 -18.32 -10.23 12.37
N SER A 167 -18.48 -9.38 11.35
CA SER A 167 -19.71 -9.34 10.55
C SER A 167 -19.92 -10.65 9.78
N GLU A 168 -18.87 -11.22 9.19
CA GLU A 168 -18.91 -12.55 8.55
C GLU A 168 -19.31 -13.66 9.55
N TYR A 169 -18.73 -13.66 10.75
CA TYR A 169 -19.08 -14.60 11.82
C TYR A 169 -20.56 -14.50 12.21
N ASN A 170 -21.08 -13.28 12.36
CA ASN A 170 -22.48 -13.04 12.74
C ASN A 170 -23.45 -13.59 11.69
N VAL A 171 -23.09 -13.53 10.40
CA VAL A 171 -23.88 -14.15 9.32
C VAL A 171 -23.99 -15.67 9.51
N ILE A 172 -22.88 -16.34 9.84
CA ILE A 172 -22.86 -17.78 10.08
C ILE A 172 -23.70 -18.13 11.32
N GLU A 173 -23.57 -17.34 12.39
CA GLU A 173 -24.33 -17.50 13.63
C GLU A 173 -25.85 -17.40 13.38
N GLU A 174 -26.30 -16.37 12.67
CA GLU A 174 -27.72 -16.18 12.38
C GLU A 174 -28.25 -17.26 11.42
N ALA A 175 -27.45 -17.70 10.44
CA ALA A 175 -27.81 -18.82 9.57
C ALA A 175 -28.00 -20.14 10.34
N CYS A 176 -27.22 -20.37 11.41
CA CYS A 176 -27.29 -21.60 12.20
C CYS A 176 -28.34 -21.57 13.33
N LYS A 177 -28.78 -20.38 13.76
CA LYS A 177 -29.62 -20.15 14.96
C LYS A 177 -30.90 -21.01 15.02
N ASN A 178 -31.56 -21.21 13.89
CA ASN A 178 -32.80 -21.98 13.79
C ASN A 178 -32.59 -23.43 13.33
N THR A 179 -31.36 -23.94 13.40
CA THR A 179 -30.99 -25.30 13.00
C THR A 179 -30.50 -26.11 14.19
N ASP A 180 -30.29 -27.42 14.02
CA ASP A 180 -29.64 -28.25 15.04
C ASP A 180 -28.11 -28.24 14.97
N LEU A 181 -27.53 -27.49 14.02
CA LEU A 181 -26.09 -27.37 13.85
C LEU A 181 -25.49 -26.68 15.09
N PHE A 182 -24.36 -27.20 15.58
CA PHE A 182 -23.60 -26.68 16.72
C PHE A 182 -24.32 -26.66 18.08
N LYS A 183 -25.59 -27.08 18.18
CA LYS A 183 -26.31 -27.15 19.47
C LYS A 183 -25.63 -28.09 20.47
N SER A 184 -25.09 -29.21 19.97
CA SER A 184 -24.49 -30.25 20.81
C SER A 184 -23.06 -29.91 21.23
N SER A 185 -22.26 -29.38 20.30
CA SER A 185 -20.85 -29.08 20.54
C SER A 185 -20.61 -27.70 21.14
N LYS A 186 -21.52 -26.74 20.93
CA LYS A 186 -21.32 -25.30 21.16
C LYS A 186 -20.05 -24.77 20.48
N ALA A 187 -19.66 -25.37 19.35
CA ALA A 187 -18.38 -25.10 18.72
C ALA A 187 -18.37 -23.85 17.83
N LEU A 188 -19.54 -23.32 17.45
CA LEU A 188 -19.61 -22.05 16.75
C LEU A 188 -19.34 -20.92 17.76
N THR A 189 -18.07 -20.53 17.84
CA THR A 189 -17.57 -19.46 18.72
C THR A 189 -16.63 -18.57 17.92
N TRP A 190 -16.45 -17.34 18.40
CA TRP A 190 -15.49 -16.41 17.79
C TRP A 190 -14.06 -16.98 17.75
N LYS A 191 -13.60 -17.64 18.81
CA LYS A 191 -12.26 -18.26 18.87
C LYS A 191 -12.10 -19.32 17.75
N ASN A 192 -13.09 -20.19 17.59
CA ASN A 192 -13.04 -21.24 16.57
C ASN A 192 -13.19 -20.67 15.14
N PHE A 193 -13.89 -19.55 14.97
CA PHE A 193 -13.94 -18.84 13.70
C PHE A 193 -12.58 -18.23 13.33
N LEU A 194 -11.92 -17.55 14.27
CA LEU A 194 -10.54 -17.07 14.06
C LEU A 194 -9.58 -18.22 13.77
N TRP A 195 -9.72 -19.35 14.46
CA TRP A 195 -8.96 -20.58 14.14
C TRP A 195 -9.17 -21.05 12.71
N ALA A 196 -10.40 -21.14 12.25
CA ALA A 196 -10.67 -21.58 10.89
C ALA A 196 -10.12 -20.58 9.87
N TYR A 197 -10.31 -19.27 10.11
CA TYR A 197 -9.77 -18.20 9.26
C TYR A 197 -8.24 -18.29 9.14
N SER A 198 -7.52 -18.27 10.27
CA SER A 198 -6.05 -18.33 10.27
C SER A 198 -5.54 -19.65 9.68
N SER A 199 -6.26 -20.76 9.88
CA SER A 199 -5.95 -22.04 9.23
C SER A 199 -6.04 -21.96 7.71
N ILE A 200 -7.08 -21.31 7.18
CA ILE A 200 -7.27 -21.18 5.73
C ILE A 200 -6.24 -20.21 5.16
N TYR A 201 -6.01 -19.08 5.80
CA TYR A 201 -5.18 -18.02 5.22
C TYR A 201 -3.68 -18.36 5.27
N SER A 202 -3.22 -19.08 6.30
CA SER A 202 -1.82 -19.50 6.41
C SER A 202 -1.46 -20.73 5.57
N ARG A 203 -2.45 -21.51 5.11
CA ARG A 203 -2.25 -22.83 4.46
C ARG A 203 -3.01 -22.99 3.15
N GLY A 204 -3.77 -21.99 2.74
CA GLY A 204 -4.64 -22.01 1.58
C GLY A 204 -3.88 -21.88 0.27
N PHE A 205 -4.23 -22.73 -0.68
CA PHE A 205 -3.76 -22.72 -2.07
C PHE A 205 -4.85 -22.16 -2.98
N PRO A 206 -4.52 -21.38 -4.03
CA PRO A 206 -5.52 -20.93 -5.00
C PRO A 206 -6.20 -22.11 -5.73
N SER A 207 -7.54 -22.15 -5.73
CA SER A 207 -8.35 -23.25 -6.30
C SER A 207 -8.29 -23.32 -7.83
N ARG A 208 -7.80 -22.28 -8.51
CA ARG A 208 -7.56 -22.32 -9.96
C ARG A 208 -6.59 -23.44 -10.35
N ALA A 209 -5.76 -23.87 -9.41
CA ALA A 209 -4.82 -24.98 -9.57
C ALA A 209 -5.47 -26.37 -9.49
N THR A 210 -6.79 -26.52 -9.32
CA THR A 210 -7.46 -27.85 -9.28
C THR A 210 -8.43 -28.09 -10.44
N LYS A 211 -8.75 -27.06 -11.24
CA LYS A 211 -9.66 -27.19 -12.39
C LYS A 211 -8.94 -27.88 -13.56
N THR A 212 -9.25 -29.15 -13.81
CA THR A 212 -8.94 -29.82 -15.08
C THR A 212 -9.63 -29.08 -16.22
N LYS A 213 -8.91 -28.76 -17.30
CA LYS A 213 -9.52 -28.31 -18.56
C LYS A 213 -10.46 -29.40 -19.07
N HIS A 214 -11.73 -29.37 -18.67
CA HIS A 214 -12.79 -29.94 -19.47
C HIS A 214 -13.15 -28.91 -20.52
N ASN A 215 -12.70 -29.16 -21.76
CA ASN A 215 -13.32 -28.57 -22.93
C ASN A 215 -14.82 -28.87 -22.89
N HIS A 216 -15.62 -27.83 -22.73
CA HIS A 216 -16.75 -27.62 -23.62
C HIS A 216 -16.93 -26.13 -23.82
N ASP A 217 -16.80 -25.76 -25.10
CA ASP A 217 -17.05 -24.45 -25.67
C ASP A 217 -18.42 -23.91 -25.22
N ASN A 218 -18.42 -22.64 -24.83
CA ASN A 218 -19.41 -21.64 -25.23
C ASN A 218 -18.89 -20.26 -24.79
N ASP A 219 -17.76 -19.84 -25.37
CA ASP A 219 -17.51 -18.41 -25.59
C ASP A 219 -18.49 -17.97 -26.68
N ASN A 220 -19.65 -17.49 -26.25
CA ASN A 220 -20.58 -16.73 -27.06
C ASN A 220 -21.30 -15.75 -26.14
N THR A 221 -20.66 -14.60 -25.89
CA THR A 221 -21.40 -13.36 -25.70
C THR A 221 -20.74 -12.30 -26.55
N ASN A 222 -21.44 -12.00 -27.64
CA ASN A 222 -21.14 -10.99 -28.63
C ASN A 222 -20.93 -9.62 -27.99
N ASP A 223 -19.84 -8.98 -28.41
CA ASP A 223 -19.77 -7.54 -28.55
C ASP A 223 -20.86 -7.08 -29.52
N ASN A 224 -21.87 -6.39 -29.01
CA ASN A 224 -22.59 -5.27 -29.62
C ASN A 224 -23.82 -4.98 -28.76
N ASP A 225 -23.81 -3.86 -28.05
CA ASP A 225 -24.85 -2.85 -28.23
C ASP A 225 -24.47 -1.54 -27.54
N ASN A 226 -24.07 -0.59 -28.37
CA ASN A 226 -24.25 0.83 -28.12
C ASN A 226 -25.74 1.10 -27.96
N ASN A 227 -26.17 1.68 -26.83
CA ASN A 227 -27.09 2.81 -26.89
C ASN A 227 -27.05 3.67 -25.62
N ASN A 228 -26.76 4.94 -25.88
CA ASN A 228 -26.85 6.07 -24.96
C ASN A 228 -28.24 6.22 -24.34
N ASN A 229 -28.29 6.49 -23.04
CA ASN A 229 -29.10 7.60 -22.54
C ASN A 229 -28.56 8.15 -21.21
N ILE A 230 -28.07 9.38 -21.31
CA ILE A 230 -27.60 10.25 -20.22
C ILE A 230 -28.83 10.83 -19.52
N ASN A 231 -28.91 10.66 -18.19
CA ASN A 231 -29.26 11.72 -17.23
C ASN A 231 -29.47 11.12 -15.84
N ASN A 232 -28.44 11.16 -15.01
CA ASN A 232 -28.58 11.40 -13.57
C ASN A 232 -27.25 11.90 -13.01
N LYS A 233 -27.29 13.08 -12.38
CA LYS A 233 -26.18 13.68 -11.64
C LYS A 233 -25.78 12.76 -10.48
N ALA A 234 -24.86 11.84 -10.72
CA ALA A 234 -24.16 11.14 -9.66
C ALA A 234 -23.15 12.10 -9.01
N SER A 235 -23.16 12.18 -7.69
CA SER A 235 -22.20 12.98 -6.93
C SER A 235 -20.80 12.39 -7.11
N ILE A 236 -19.77 13.24 -7.16
CA ILE A 236 -18.36 12.82 -7.30
C ILE A 236 -17.94 11.88 -6.15
N LYS A 237 -18.60 11.95 -4.99
CA LYS A 237 -18.43 10.99 -3.89
C LYS A 237 -18.85 9.55 -4.24
N ASP A 238 -19.79 9.38 -5.17
CA ASP A 238 -20.30 8.08 -5.60
C ASP A 238 -19.40 7.43 -6.65
N ILE A 239 -18.73 8.25 -7.49
CA ILE A 239 -17.77 7.80 -8.52
C ILE A 239 -16.47 7.30 -7.87
N ILE A 240 -16.02 7.93 -6.78
CA ILE A 240 -14.87 7.46 -5.98
C ILE A 240 -15.15 6.10 -5.33
N LYS A 241 -16.42 5.76 -5.09
CA LYS A 241 -16.85 4.48 -4.50
C LYS A 241 -16.97 3.35 -5.53
N THR A 242 -17.21 3.66 -6.81
CA THR A 242 -17.57 2.66 -7.85
C THR A 242 -16.43 2.25 -8.77
N LYS A 243 -15.28 2.93 -8.76
CA LYS A 243 -14.05 2.50 -9.47
C LYS A 243 -13.03 1.77 -8.58
N SER A 244 -13.47 1.23 -7.44
CA SER A 244 -12.68 0.48 -6.46
C SER A 244 -12.27 -0.94 -6.92
N THR A 245 -12.49 -1.29 -8.18
CA THR A 245 -12.09 -2.58 -8.72
C THR A 245 -10.90 -2.37 -9.67
N GLU A 246 -9.80 -3.06 -9.33
CA GLU A 246 -8.61 -3.31 -10.15
C GLU A 246 -7.39 -2.38 -9.98
N GLU A 247 -6.62 -2.62 -8.91
CA GLU A 247 -5.16 -2.77 -8.98
C GLU A 247 -4.80 -4.00 -8.11
N PHE A 248 -4.34 -5.06 -8.76
CA PHE A 248 -4.16 -6.39 -8.16
C PHE A 248 -2.85 -6.48 -7.36
N SER A 249 -2.98 -6.61 -6.03
CA SER A 249 -1.95 -7.21 -5.17
C SER A 249 -2.52 -8.49 -4.59
N ILE A 250 -1.86 -9.62 -4.86
CA ILE A 250 -2.20 -10.92 -4.26
C ILE A 250 -2.12 -10.77 -2.74
N GLY A 251 -3.20 -11.04 -2.02
CA GLY A 251 -3.31 -10.87 -0.57
C GLY A 251 -4.20 -9.71 -0.10
N ASN A 252 -4.87 -8.94 -0.99
CA ASN A 252 -5.90 -7.98 -0.57
C ASN A 252 -7.26 -8.68 -0.31
N PRO A 253 -7.69 -8.87 0.95
CA PRO A 253 -8.82 -9.71 1.30
C PRO A 253 -10.18 -9.00 1.20
N GLU A 254 -10.17 -7.71 0.83
CA GLU A 254 -11.36 -6.95 0.42
C GLU A 254 -11.71 -7.18 -1.06
N VAL A 255 -10.77 -7.69 -1.86
CA VAL A 255 -10.88 -7.77 -3.32
C VAL A 255 -10.68 -9.21 -3.85
N GLU A 256 -9.97 -10.07 -3.12
CA GLU A 256 -9.82 -11.47 -3.52
C GLU A 256 -11.10 -12.27 -3.31
N LYS A 257 -11.70 -12.73 -4.42
CA LYS A 257 -12.56 -13.92 -4.40
C LYS A 257 -11.73 -15.05 -3.79
N CYS A 258 -12.05 -15.43 -2.56
CA CYS A 258 -11.31 -16.37 -1.70
C CYS A 258 -11.54 -17.80 -2.20
N ASN A 259 -11.09 -18.08 -3.41
CA ASN A 259 -11.06 -19.39 -4.01
C ASN A 259 -9.88 -20.16 -3.41
N PHE A 260 -9.87 -20.41 -2.10
CA PHE A 260 -8.83 -21.21 -1.44
C PHE A 260 -9.23 -22.69 -1.41
N CYS A 261 -8.22 -23.55 -1.39
CA CYS A 261 -8.34 -24.95 -1.06
C CYS A 261 -7.19 -25.34 -0.14
N LEU A 262 -7.42 -26.32 0.73
CA LEU A 262 -6.40 -26.86 1.62
C LEU A 262 -5.88 -28.16 1.03
N TRP A 263 -4.57 -28.31 0.99
CA TRP A 263 -3.88 -29.48 0.45
C TRP A 263 -3.21 -30.26 1.61
N PRO A 264 -3.94 -31.17 2.27
CA PRO A 264 -3.45 -31.89 3.44
C PRO A 264 -2.07 -32.51 3.24
N GLY A 265 -1.10 -32.09 4.05
CA GLY A 265 0.27 -32.61 4.06
C GLY A 265 1.24 -31.79 3.20
N VAL A 266 0.80 -31.27 2.04
CA VAL A 266 1.63 -30.34 1.23
C VAL A 266 1.73 -28.98 1.91
N ASP A 267 0.66 -28.56 2.60
CA ASP A 267 0.56 -27.34 3.39
C ASP A 267 1.48 -27.30 4.65
N MET A 268 2.29 -28.34 4.85
CA MET A 268 3.27 -28.42 5.93
C MET A 268 4.68 -27.95 5.52
N LEU A 269 4.90 -27.67 4.23
CA LEU A 269 6.15 -27.16 3.69
C LEU A 269 6.29 -25.66 3.98
N ASN A 270 7.38 -25.25 4.63
CA ASN A 270 7.63 -23.84 4.98
C ASN A 270 8.04 -22.98 3.77
N HIS A 271 7.93 -21.66 3.93
CA HIS A 271 8.33 -20.69 2.91
C HIS A 271 9.86 -20.57 2.75
N ARG A 272 10.33 -20.59 1.50
CA ARG A 272 11.61 -20.01 1.10
C ARG A 272 11.44 -19.18 -0.17
N ARG A 273 11.81 -17.90 -0.10
CA ARG A 273 11.73 -16.99 -1.24
C ARG A 273 12.55 -17.53 -2.41
N GLY A 274 11.93 -17.57 -3.58
CA GLY A 274 12.60 -17.99 -4.82
C GLY A 274 12.84 -19.49 -4.92
N GLN A 275 12.30 -20.30 -3.99
CA GLN A 275 12.25 -21.75 -4.16
C GLN A 275 11.58 -22.07 -5.50
N ARG A 276 12.29 -22.80 -6.37
CA ARG A 276 11.77 -23.20 -7.68
C ARG A 276 11.02 -24.51 -7.55
N ILE A 277 9.70 -24.41 -7.69
CA ILE A 277 8.74 -25.49 -7.56
C ILE A 277 7.69 -25.34 -8.64
N THR A 278 7.23 -26.48 -9.14
CA THR A 278 6.16 -26.56 -10.13
C THR A 278 5.02 -27.41 -9.59
N TRP A 279 3.78 -26.93 -9.77
CA TRP A 279 2.60 -27.68 -9.39
C TRP A 279 1.94 -28.19 -10.67
N LYS A 280 1.70 -29.49 -10.76
CA LYS A 280 1.10 -30.12 -11.94
C LYS A 280 -0.13 -30.91 -11.56
N VAL A 281 -1.23 -30.69 -12.27
CA VAL A 281 -2.46 -31.48 -12.11
C VAL A 281 -2.52 -32.49 -13.25
N GLU A 282 -2.56 -33.77 -12.92
CA GLU A 282 -2.59 -34.84 -13.89
C GLU A 282 -3.32 -36.06 -13.32
N ASN A 283 -4.20 -36.69 -14.10
CA ASN A 283 -4.90 -37.92 -13.71
C ASN A 283 -5.62 -37.87 -12.34
N GLY A 284 -6.21 -36.72 -11.99
CA GLY A 284 -6.89 -36.51 -10.71
C GLY A 284 -5.94 -36.35 -9.50
N MET A 285 -4.64 -36.22 -9.75
CA MET A 285 -3.60 -35.95 -8.77
C MET A 285 -3.07 -34.54 -8.92
N VAL A 286 -2.60 -33.98 -7.82
CA VAL A 286 -1.82 -32.74 -7.77
C VAL A 286 -0.41 -33.09 -7.33
N HIS A 287 0.57 -32.77 -8.16
CA HIS A 287 1.98 -33.06 -7.96
C HIS A 287 2.74 -31.79 -7.59
N PHE A 288 3.55 -31.87 -6.52
CA PHE A 288 4.49 -30.85 -6.10
C PHE A 288 5.89 -31.29 -6.53
N ILE A 289 6.46 -30.58 -7.50
CA ILE A 289 7.68 -30.96 -8.24
C ILE A 289 8.78 -29.95 -7.91
N THR A 290 10.00 -30.43 -7.69
CA THR A 290 11.18 -29.54 -7.57
C THR A 290 11.73 -29.20 -8.96
N ASP A 291 12.13 -27.95 -9.18
CA ASP A 291 12.83 -27.53 -10.41
C ASP A 291 14.35 -27.35 -10.15
N GLU A 292 14.84 -27.94 -9.06
CA GLU A 292 16.24 -27.94 -8.67
C GLU A 292 16.64 -29.23 -7.96
N ASP A 293 17.95 -29.49 -7.93
CA ASP A 293 18.50 -30.62 -7.19
C ASP A 293 18.38 -30.34 -5.68
N LEU A 294 17.77 -31.27 -4.95
CA LEU A 294 17.58 -31.21 -3.51
C LEU A 294 18.32 -32.37 -2.82
N GLU A 295 18.99 -32.07 -1.72
CA GLU A 295 19.77 -33.04 -0.94
C GLU A 295 18.94 -33.67 0.18
N ALA A 296 19.14 -34.97 0.40
CA ALA A 296 18.59 -35.68 1.55
C ALA A 296 19.02 -35.03 2.88
N GLY A 297 18.12 -35.04 3.86
CA GLY A 297 18.35 -34.46 5.18
C GLY A 297 18.25 -32.93 5.24
N LYS A 298 17.98 -32.24 4.12
CA LYS A 298 17.69 -30.80 4.11
C LYS A 298 16.19 -30.53 4.20
N GLU A 299 15.84 -29.33 4.67
CA GLU A 299 14.47 -28.84 4.64
C GLU A 299 14.00 -28.67 3.20
N CYS A 300 12.79 -29.17 2.93
CA CYS A 300 12.07 -28.97 1.69
C CYS A 300 11.15 -27.76 1.86
N PHE A 301 11.33 -26.76 0.99
CA PHE A 301 10.57 -25.53 1.05
C PHE A 301 9.49 -25.46 -0.03
N ASN A 302 8.48 -24.65 0.27
CA ASN A 302 7.51 -24.11 -0.68
C ASN A 302 7.83 -22.63 -0.95
N ASN A 303 7.22 -22.04 -1.99
CA ASN A 303 7.31 -20.64 -2.32
C ASN A 303 5.92 -20.00 -2.23
N TYR A 304 5.69 -19.21 -1.19
CA TYR A 304 4.41 -18.52 -0.97
C TYR A 304 4.26 -17.24 -1.83
N GLY A 305 5.27 -16.93 -2.64
CA GLY A 305 5.32 -15.75 -3.49
C GLY A 305 6.11 -14.59 -2.90
N PRO A 306 6.34 -13.52 -3.70
CA PRO A 306 7.07 -12.32 -3.30
C PRO A 306 6.17 -11.39 -2.48
N LYS A 307 6.05 -11.67 -1.18
CA LYS A 307 5.16 -10.94 -0.26
C LYS A 307 5.93 -10.02 0.69
N GLY A 308 5.31 -8.90 1.06
CA GLY A 308 5.85 -8.00 2.07
C GLY A 308 5.73 -8.58 3.49
N ASN A 309 6.48 -8.02 4.45
CA ASN A 309 6.40 -8.49 5.85
C ASN A 309 5.03 -8.20 6.48
N GLU A 310 4.34 -7.17 6.00
CA GLU A 310 2.95 -6.89 6.39
C GLU A 310 2.02 -8.08 6.10
N GLU A 311 2.16 -8.68 4.92
CA GLU A 311 1.36 -9.84 4.50
C GLU A 311 1.79 -11.11 5.22
N PHE A 312 3.11 -11.35 5.37
CA PHE A 312 3.59 -12.52 6.09
C PHE A 312 3.14 -12.49 7.56
N LEU A 313 3.19 -11.34 8.22
CA LEU A 313 2.77 -11.23 9.60
C LEU A 313 1.26 -11.43 9.74
N MET A 314 0.45 -10.77 8.91
CA MET A 314 -1.01 -10.87 8.97
C MET A 314 -1.56 -12.21 8.53
N GLY A 315 -0.91 -12.87 7.59
CA GLY A 315 -1.42 -14.09 6.98
C GLY A 315 -0.83 -15.37 7.55
N TYR A 316 0.43 -15.32 7.96
CA TYR A 316 1.22 -16.50 8.32
C TYR A 316 1.86 -16.41 9.71
N GLY A 317 1.80 -15.25 10.37
CA GLY A 317 2.33 -15.06 11.72
C GLY A 317 3.85 -14.90 11.82
N PHE A 318 4.55 -14.67 10.71
CA PHE A 318 6.01 -14.49 10.71
C PHE A 318 6.47 -13.31 9.84
N CYS A 319 7.71 -12.86 10.04
CA CYS A 319 8.38 -11.87 9.20
C CYS A 319 9.73 -12.40 8.74
N ILE A 320 10.23 -11.89 7.63
CA ILE A 320 11.56 -12.20 7.10
C ILE A 320 12.45 -10.97 7.28
N GLU A 321 13.61 -11.16 7.90
CA GLU A 321 14.63 -10.11 7.99
C GLU A 321 15.15 -9.72 6.61
N ASN A 322 15.32 -8.41 6.38
CA ASN A 322 15.80 -7.87 5.11
C ASN A 322 15.03 -8.39 3.88
N ASN A 323 13.71 -8.56 4.02
CA ASN A 323 12.84 -9.01 2.94
C ASN A 323 12.91 -8.04 1.74
N PRO A 324 13.35 -8.49 0.55
CA PRO A 324 13.48 -7.64 -0.63
C PRO A 324 12.14 -7.21 -1.23
N ASP A 325 11.05 -7.90 -0.89
CA ASP A 325 9.69 -7.60 -1.34
C ASP A 325 8.91 -6.80 -0.28
N ASP A 326 9.56 -6.38 0.81
CA ASP A 326 8.94 -5.54 1.83
C ASP A 326 8.55 -4.17 1.29
N TYR A 327 7.55 -3.56 1.93
CA TYR A 327 7.06 -2.25 1.55
C TYR A 327 6.50 -1.47 2.73
N CYS A 328 6.46 -0.14 2.61
CA CYS A 328 5.79 0.74 3.56
C CYS A 328 4.72 1.56 2.85
N ARG A 329 3.48 1.50 3.34
CA ARG A 329 2.35 2.28 2.81
C ARG A 329 2.44 3.73 3.26
N VAL A 330 2.39 4.65 2.30
CA VAL A 330 2.40 6.10 2.49
C VAL A 330 1.13 6.67 1.87
N LYS A 331 0.28 7.28 2.69
CA LYS A 331 -0.94 7.94 2.25
C LYS A 331 -0.72 9.44 2.24
N VAL A 332 -1.04 10.07 1.12
CA VAL A 332 -1.07 11.53 0.97
C VAL A 332 -2.53 12.00 1.15
N ASN A 333 -2.72 13.22 1.65
CA ASN A 333 -4.06 13.77 1.88
C ASN A 333 -4.15 15.16 1.24
N THR A 334 -5.33 15.51 0.75
CA THR A 334 -5.68 16.82 0.20
C THR A 334 -5.94 17.87 1.27
N GLY A 335 -6.15 17.48 2.54
CA GLY A 335 -6.41 18.43 3.62
C GLY A 335 -7.66 19.29 3.38
N MET A 336 -7.64 20.55 3.85
CA MET A 336 -8.65 21.57 3.53
C MET A 336 -8.15 22.48 2.41
N ASP A 337 -7.86 21.90 1.25
CA ASP A 337 -7.41 22.64 0.08
C ASP A 337 -8.61 23.17 -0.73
N PRO A 338 -8.77 24.50 -0.91
CA PRO A 338 -9.86 25.07 -1.71
C PRO A 338 -9.80 24.66 -3.19
N LEU A 339 -8.64 24.22 -3.68
CA LEU A 339 -8.41 23.78 -5.07
C LEU A 339 -8.55 22.26 -5.24
N VAL A 340 -9.00 21.52 -4.21
CA VAL A 340 -9.03 20.05 -4.20
C VAL A 340 -9.82 19.47 -5.37
N ASP A 341 -10.95 20.06 -5.75
CA ASP A 341 -11.81 19.54 -6.82
C ASP A 341 -11.11 19.59 -8.19
N ARG A 342 -10.31 20.63 -8.43
CA ARG A 342 -9.53 20.80 -9.66
C ARG A 342 -8.33 19.85 -9.68
N LYS A 343 -7.57 19.78 -8.58
CA LYS A 343 -6.44 18.86 -8.42
C LYS A 343 -6.86 17.39 -8.53
N SER A 344 -8.01 17.03 -7.97
CA SER A 344 -8.54 15.65 -8.03
C SER A 344 -8.85 15.22 -9.46
N LYS A 345 -9.38 16.11 -10.31
CA LYS A 345 -9.62 15.80 -11.74
C LYS A 345 -8.32 15.48 -12.47
N ILE A 346 -7.26 16.22 -12.17
CA ILE A 346 -5.92 15.98 -12.74
C ILE A 346 -5.38 14.63 -12.26
N LEU A 347 -5.44 14.35 -10.95
CA LEU A 347 -4.99 13.08 -10.38
C LEU A 347 -5.70 11.88 -11.04
N VAL A 348 -7.01 11.97 -11.27
CA VAL A 348 -7.77 10.92 -11.98
C VAL A 348 -7.29 10.75 -13.43
N LYS A 349 -7.04 11.83 -14.16
CA LYS A 349 -6.49 11.76 -15.54
C LYS A 349 -5.10 11.12 -15.59
N LEU A 350 -4.30 11.33 -14.54
CA LEU A 350 -2.94 10.80 -14.38
C LEU A 350 -2.90 9.42 -13.72
N ASP A 351 -4.04 8.76 -13.51
CA ASP A 351 -4.12 7.41 -12.92
C ASP A 351 -3.60 7.33 -11.47
N ASN A 352 -3.75 8.44 -10.75
CA ASN A 352 -3.50 8.58 -9.32
C ASN A 352 -4.83 8.62 -8.56
N ILE A 353 -5.61 7.56 -8.73
CA ILE A 353 -6.96 7.45 -8.15
C ILE A 353 -6.88 7.32 -6.63
N PHE A 354 -5.95 6.50 -6.16
CA PHE A 354 -5.69 6.29 -4.75
C PHE A 354 -4.51 7.16 -4.34
N LEU A 355 -4.71 8.09 -3.39
CA LEU A 355 -3.64 8.87 -2.75
C LEU A 355 -2.81 8.00 -1.79
N LEU A 356 -2.54 6.76 -2.18
CA LEU A 356 -1.82 5.75 -1.45
C LEU A 356 -0.68 5.28 -2.34
N HIS A 357 0.51 5.19 -1.76
CA HIS A 357 1.70 4.69 -2.42
C HIS A 357 2.43 3.68 -1.57
N PHE A 358 3.19 2.81 -2.23
CA PHE A 358 3.98 1.77 -1.59
C PHE A 358 5.47 2.08 -1.79
N LEU A 359 6.18 2.34 -0.69
CA LEU A 359 7.63 2.44 -0.71
C LEU A 359 8.22 1.03 -0.72
N HIS A 360 8.52 0.50 -1.90
CA HIS A 360 9.08 -0.85 -2.05
C HIS A 360 10.57 -0.90 -1.67
N ALA A 361 10.97 -1.93 -0.93
CA ALA A 361 12.34 -2.17 -0.52
C ALA A 361 13.32 -2.23 -1.71
N LYS A 362 12.92 -2.86 -2.81
CA LYS A 362 13.72 -2.89 -4.05
C LYS A 362 14.01 -1.49 -4.58
N ASP A 363 13.01 -0.60 -4.62
CA ASP A 363 13.19 0.74 -5.16
C ASP A 363 14.06 1.62 -4.25
N ILE A 364 13.84 1.53 -2.95
CA ILE A 364 14.52 2.36 -1.96
C ILE A 364 15.94 1.86 -1.68
N PHE A 365 16.15 0.56 -1.47
CA PHE A 365 17.45 0.03 -1.06
C PHE A 365 18.34 -0.36 -2.25
N VAL A 366 17.77 -0.86 -3.35
CA VAL A 366 18.55 -1.32 -4.51
C VAL A 366 18.63 -0.23 -5.58
N ASN A 367 17.49 0.25 -6.04
CA ASN A 367 17.45 1.26 -7.12
C ASN A 367 17.79 2.68 -6.62
N LYS A 368 17.80 2.89 -5.30
CA LYS A 368 18.06 4.18 -4.63
C LYS A 368 17.22 5.31 -5.25
N LYS A 369 15.94 5.02 -5.55
CA LYS A 369 15.04 5.91 -6.27
C LYS A 369 13.66 5.97 -5.62
N LEU A 370 13.07 7.16 -5.62
CA LEU A 370 11.67 7.38 -5.26
C LEU A 370 10.76 7.17 -6.49
N SER A 371 9.56 6.65 -6.26
CA SER A 371 8.60 6.44 -7.33
C SER A 371 8.15 7.75 -7.97
N ASN A 372 8.19 7.80 -9.30
CA ASN A 372 7.69 8.93 -10.08
C ASN A 372 6.18 9.12 -9.85
N LYS A 373 5.42 8.05 -9.59
CA LYS A 373 3.98 8.12 -9.24
C LYS A 373 3.78 8.86 -7.91
N LEU A 374 4.59 8.56 -6.88
CA LEU A 374 4.54 9.28 -5.60
C LEU A 374 4.89 10.76 -5.75
N LEU A 375 5.99 11.06 -6.45
CA LEU A 375 6.42 12.43 -6.69
C LEU A 375 5.32 13.20 -7.45
N ASN A 376 4.72 12.61 -8.47
CA ASN A 376 3.63 13.22 -9.23
C ASN A 376 2.37 13.47 -8.39
N MET A 377 1.99 12.52 -7.52
CA MET A 377 0.88 12.73 -6.59
C MET A 377 1.10 13.97 -5.73
N VAL A 378 2.28 14.11 -5.12
CA VAL A 378 2.58 15.26 -4.27
C VAL A 378 2.72 16.55 -5.09
N ARG A 379 3.33 16.50 -6.28
CA ARG A 379 3.43 17.63 -7.24
C ARG A 379 2.07 18.27 -7.52
N VAL A 380 1.07 17.46 -7.87
CA VAL A 380 -0.30 17.95 -8.13
C VAL A 380 -0.94 18.52 -6.87
N LEU A 381 -0.72 17.88 -5.72
CA LEU A 381 -1.28 18.36 -4.45
C LEU A 381 -0.70 19.70 -4.01
N VAL A 382 0.58 19.98 -4.29
CA VAL A 382 1.24 21.24 -3.89
C VAL A 382 1.14 22.35 -4.94
N MET A 383 0.49 22.11 -6.08
CA MET A 383 0.27 23.16 -7.09
C MET A 383 -0.40 24.38 -6.48
N ASN A 384 0.14 25.57 -6.76
CA ASN A 384 -0.59 26.82 -6.54
C ASN A 384 -1.63 27.03 -7.66
N GLU A 385 -2.42 28.10 -7.56
CA GLU A 385 -3.48 28.37 -8.52
C GLU A 385 -2.96 28.60 -9.95
N TRP A 386 -1.81 29.24 -10.10
CA TRP A 386 -1.17 29.48 -11.41
C TRP A 386 -0.66 28.21 -12.08
N GLU A 387 0.13 27.42 -11.34
CA GLU A 387 0.63 26.12 -11.79
C GLU A 387 -0.54 25.24 -12.22
N LEU A 388 -1.63 25.26 -11.45
CA LEU A 388 -2.84 24.52 -11.75
C LEU A 388 -3.52 24.99 -13.04
N ILE A 389 -3.70 26.30 -13.24
CA ILE A 389 -4.31 26.85 -14.48
C ILE A 389 -3.49 26.44 -15.71
N ASN A 390 -2.17 26.56 -15.65
CA ASN A 390 -1.30 26.23 -16.76
C ASN A 390 -1.28 24.72 -17.04
N TYR A 391 -1.23 23.90 -15.98
CA TYR A 391 -1.26 22.45 -16.11
C TYR A 391 -2.61 21.94 -16.62
N GLU A 392 -3.73 22.56 -16.21
CA GLU A 392 -5.07 22.26 -16.73
C GLU A 392 -5.19 22.56 -18.23
N LYS A 393 -4.69 23.71 -18.69
CA LYS A 393 -4.67 24.04 -20.12
C LYS A 393 -3.93 22.98 -20.92
N LYS A 394 -2.77 22.56 -20.42
CA LYS A 394 -1.94 21.53 -21.05
C LYS A 394 -2.62 20.16 -21.06
N ILE A 395 -3.16 19.70 -19.93
CA ILE A 395 -3.76 18.36 -19.86
C ILE A 395 -5.09 18.27 -20.62
N ASN A 396 -5.81 19.40 -20.76
CA ASN A 396 -7.07 19.46 -21.49
C ASN A 396 -6.89 19.63 -23.00
N SER A 397 -5.70 20.03 -23.48
CA SER A 397 -5.39 20.07 -24.92
C SER A 397 -4.99 18.70 -25.49
N ILE A 398 -4.75 17.71 -24.64
CA ILE A 398 -4.42 16.34 -25.03
C ILE A 398 -5.70 15.58 -25.38
N GLU A 399 -5.75 14.99 -26.56
CA GLU A 399 -6.84 14.12 -27.00
C GLU A 399 -6.92 12.86 -26.11
N GLU A 400 -8.13 12.42 -25.77
CA GLU A 400 -8.34 11.36 -24.76
C GLU A 400 -7.69 10.02 -25.13
N ASP A 401 -7.60 9.72 -26.44
CA ASP A 401 -6.98 8.52 -27.00
C ASP A 401 -5.45 8.49 -26.83
N LYS A 402 -4.80 9.67 -26.80
CA LYS A 402 -3.34 9.82 -26.63
C LYS A 402 -2.91 9.92 -25.17
N LEU A 403 -3.85 10.16 -24.25
CA LEU A 403 -3.56 10.32 -22.83
C LEU A 403 -2.79 9.14 -22.22
N PRO A 404 -3.11 7.86 -22.50
CA PRO A 404 -2.38 6.73 -21.92
C PRO A 404 -0.88 6.70 -22.26
N GLU A 405 -0.52 7.08 -23.48
CA GLU A 405 0.88 7.10 -23.94
C GLU A 405 1.66 8.28 -23.33
N ILE A 406 1.05 9.47 -23.32
CA ILE A 406 1.67 10.70 -22.83
C ILE A 406 1.72 10.76 -21.29
N ARG A 407 0.86 10.00 -20.59
CA ARG A 407 0.78 9.96 -19.12
C ARG A 407 2.12 9.70 -18.45
N LYS A 408 2.94 8.79 -18.99
CA LYS A 408 4.26 8.47 -18.43
C LYS A 408 5.17 9.70 -18.42
N THR A 409 5.19 10.45 -19.53
CA THR A 409 5.96 11.68 -19.66
C THR A 409 5.45 12.76 -18.71
N LEU A 410 4.13 12.94 -18.60
CA LEU A 410 3.52 13.93 -17.68
C LEU A 410 3.83 13.63 -16.21
N ILE A 411 3.89 12.36 -15.83
CA ILE A 411 4.20 11.96 -14.45
C ILE A 411 5.63 12.37 -14.07
N GLU A 412 6.57 12.26 -15.00
CA GLU A 412 7.99 12.55 -14.76
C GLU A 412 8.31 14.05 -14.87
N GLU A 413 7.53 14.78 -15.65
CA GLU A 413 7.70 16.20 -15.91
C GLU A 413 7.72 17.05 -14.62
N ARG A 414 8.66 18.00 -14.59
CA ARG A 414 8.76 19.04 -13.58
C ARG A 414 7.78 20.17 -13.91
N ILE A 415 7.01 20.62 -12.93
CA ILE A 415 6.03 21.70 -13.09
C ILE A 415 6.71 23.07 -13.02
N SER A 416 7.42 23.33 -11.94
CA SER A 416 8.21 24.54 -11.68
C SER A 416 9.30 24.21 -10.66
N LEU A 417 10.27 25.10 -10.45
CA LEU A 417 11.25 24.92 -9.37
C LEU A 417 10.57 25.00 -8.00
N ARG A 418 9.66 25.96 -7.82
CA ARG A 418 8.87 26.17 -6.61
C ARG A 418 8.13 24.90 -6.23
N ASN A 419 7.44 24.29 -7.20
CA ASN A 419 6.67 23.08 -7.01
C ASN A 419 7.57 21.93 -6.53
N GLU A 420 8.74 21.73 -7.13
CA GLU A 420 9.66 20.65 -6.71
C GLU A 420 10.14 20.84 -5.27
N VAL A 421 10.54 22.05 -4.88
CA VAL A 421 11.03 22.33 -3.52
C VAL A 421 9.93 22.11 -2.50
N VAL A 422 8.73 22.66 -2.75
CA VAL A 422 7.57 22.49 -1.85
C VAL A 422 7.13 21.03 -1.81
N MET A 423 7.14 20.32 -2.95
CA MET A 423 6.81 18.90 -3.02
C MET A 423 7.76 18.06 -2.18
N LEU A 424 9.07 18.24 -2.33
CA LEU A 424 10.07 17.48 -1.60
C LEU A 424 10.06 17.81 -0.11
N THR A 425 9.92 19.08 0.26
CA THR A 425 9.80 19.51 1.66
C THR A 425 8.57 18.89 2.32
N THR A 426 7.43 18.92 1.61
CA THR A 426 6.17 18.31 2.06
C THR A 426 6.34 16.80 2.25
N LEU A 427 6.93 16.12 1.26
CA LEU A 427 7.15 14.68 1.31
C LEU A 427 8.12 14.31 2.44
N LYS A 428 9.21 15.07 2.62
CA LYS A 428 10.16 14.90 3.73
C LYS A 428 9.43 14.95 5.07
N HIS A 429 8.64 16.02 5.30
CA HIS A 429 7.91 16.21 6.55
C HIS A 429 6.88 15.10 6.78
N LEU A 430 6.21 14.61 5.74
CA LEU A 430 5.27 13.50 5.82
C LEU A 430 5.97 12.21 6.27
N LEU A 431 7.10 11.87 5.63
CA LEU A 431 7.89 10.68 5.97
C LEU A 431 8.44 10.77 7.40
N GLU A 432 9.01 11.91 7.77
CA GLU A 432 9.56 12.19 9.09
C GLU A 432 8.48 12.13 10.19
N THR A 433 7.32 12.73 9.96
CA THR A 433 6.19 12.69 10.89
C THR A 433 5.74 11.25 11.13
N LYS A 434 5.62 10.45 10.06
CA LYS A 434 5.25 9.04 10.17
C LYS A 434 6.30 8.23 10.91
N GLU A 435 7.58 8.45 10.61
CA GLU A 435 8.70 7.81 11.31
C GLU A 435 8.65 8.13 12.81
N ASN A 436 8.53 9.41 13.17
CA ASN A 436 8.50 9.87 14.56
C ASN A 436 7.32 9.32 15.34
N LYS A 437 6.13 9.23 14.72
CA LYS A 437 4.94 8.61 15.34
C LYS A 437 5.21 7.15 15.71
N ILE A 438 5.77 6.37 14.78
CA ILE A 438 6.14 4.97 15.04
C ILE A 438 7.23 4.88 16.11
N VAL A 439 8.27 5.71 16.09
CA VAL A 439 9.31 5.66 17.14
C VAL A 439 8.75 6.01 18.52
N ASN A 440 7.95 7.07 18.60
CA ASN A 440 7.43 7.58 19.87
C ASN A 440 6.37 6.67 20.47
N SER A 441 5.45 6.11 19.66
CA SER A 441 4.42 5.20 20.17
C SER A 441 5.03 3.96 20.84
N ARG A 442 6.10 3.41 20.27
CA ARG A 442 6.82 2.27 20.88
C ARG A 442 7.37 2.61 22.26
N ARG A 443 8.09 3.73 22.37
CA ARG A 443 8.70 4.19 23.63
C ARG A 443 7.65 4.46 24.72
N ILE A 444 6.48 4.98 24.33
CA ILE A 444 5.37 5.22 25.26
C ILE A 444 4.76 3.89 25.70
N ASN A 445 4.49 2.99 24.76
CA ASN A 445 3.78 1.75 25.05
C ASN A 445 4.65 0.73 25.80
N GLU A 446 5.97 0.71 25.62
CA GLU A 446 6.91 -0.08 26.45
C GLU A 446 6.81 0.27 27.93
N LYS A 447 6.64 1.57 28.25
CA LYS A 447 6.44 2.03 29.64
C LYS A 447 5.04 1.70 30.16
N LYS A 448 4.04 1.76 29.28
CA LYS A 448 2.64 1.48 29.62
C LYS A 448 2.39 0.00 29.89
N TYR A 449 3.09 -0.89 29.17
CA TYR A 449 2.89 -2.34 29.19
C TYR A 449 4.18 -3.13 29.52
N PRO A 450 4.81 -2.89 30.69
CA PRO A 450 6.12 -3.47 31.01
C PRO A 450 6.13 -4.99 31.19
N ASN A 451 4.96 -5.60 31.43
CA ASN A 451 4.82 -7.04 31.68
C ASN A 451 4.54 -7.85 30.41
N ILE A 452 4.31 -7.19 29.27
CA ILE A 452 4.00 -7.86 28.01
C ILE A 452 5.32 -8.14 27.29
N LYS A 453 5.57 -9.43 26.99
CA LYS A 453 6.77 -9.83 26.27
C LYS A 453 6.70 -9.35 24.84
N SER A 454 7.81 -8.78 24.34
CA SER A 454 7.83 -8.32 22.97
C SER A 454 7.82 -9.49 21.96
N ASN A 455 7.07 -9.31 20.88
CA ASN A 455 7.03 -10.24 19.77
C ASN A 455 8.17 -9.94 18.76
N PRO A 456 9.09 -10.88 18.52
CA PRO A 456 10.22 -10.66 17.61
C PRO A 456 9.78 -10.43 16.15
N MET A 457 8.71 -11.08 15.69
CA MET A 457 8.21 -10.90 14.32
C MET A 457 7.61 -9.50 14.13
N ALA A 458 6.92 -8.99 15.15
CA ALA A 458 6.43 -7.62 15.13
C ALA A 458 7.57 -6.59 15.12
N THR A 459 8.65 -6.88 15.85
CA THR A 459 9.88 -6.06 15.86
C THR A 459 10.50 -6.01 14.46
N ILE A 460 10.70 -7.15 13.79
CA ILE A 460 11.22 -7.21 12.41
C ILE A 460 10.36 -6.37 11.46
N TYR A 461 9.02 -6.50 11.54
CA TYR A 461 8.11 -5.71 10.73
C TYR A 461 8.29 -4.20 11.01
N ARG A 462 8.25 -3.78 12.27
CA ARG A 462 8.34 -2.38 12.67
C ARG A 462 9.67 -1.74 12.25
N GLU A 463 10.77 -2.45 12.44
CA GLU A 463 12.10 -2.00 12.02
C GLU A 463 12.21 -1.90 10.48
N GLY A 464 11.63 -2.86 9.76
CA GLY A 464 11.51 -2.80 8.29
C GLY A 464 10.78 -1.54 7.81
N GLN A 465 9.63 -1.22 8.43
CA GLN A 465 8.88 0.01 8.14
C GLN A 465 9.72 1.27 8.40
N LEU A 466 10.39 1.36 9.55
CA LEU A 466 11.24 2.50 9.91
C LEU A 466 12.43 2.65 8.96
N LYS A 467 13.07 1.54 8.57
CA LYS A 467 14.21 1.54 7.63
C LYS A 467 13.79 2.07 6.26
N LEU A 468 12.62 1.64 5.75
CA LEU A 468 12.07 2.14 4.49
C LEU A 468 11.77 3.64 4.54
N LEU A 469 11.13 4.11 5.62
CA LEU A 469 10.80 5.53 5.79
C LEU A 469 12.06 6.41 5.89
N ARG A 470 13.06 5.99 6.66
CA ARG A 470 14.34 6.70 6.80
C ARG A 470 15.08 6.80 5.48
N GLU A 471 15.28 5.69 4.79
CA GLU A 471 16.00 5.69 3.52
C GLU A 471 15.25 6.47 2.44
N ALA A 472 13.92 6.40 2.40
CA ALA A 472 13.12 7.24 1.52
C ALA A 472 13.28 8.74 1.86
N ARG A 473 13.29 9.10 3.15
CA ARG A 473 13.54 10.49 3.59
C ARG A 473 14.93 10.98 3.19
N ILE A 474 15.96 10.15 3.32
CA ILE A 474 17.32 10.48 2.86
C ILE A 474 17.35 10.71 1.35
N LEU A 475 16.65 9.90 0.55
CA LEU A 475 16.53 10.12 -0.90
C LEU A 475 15.84 11.44 -1.23
N VAL A 476 14.80 11.82 -0.46
CA VAL A 476 14.13 13.12 -0.61
C VAL A 476 15.09 14.26 -0.27
N GLU A 477 15.82 14.16 0.86
CA GLU A 477 16.79 15.16 1.31
C GLU A 477 17.93 15.35 0.31
N ASN A 478 18.46 14.26 -0.26
CA ASN A 478 19.47 14.33 -1.31
C ASN A 478 18.94 15.02 -2.56
N LYS A 479 17.72 14.67 -3.02
CA LYS A 479 17.10 15.32 -4.18
C LYS A 479 16.85 16.80 -3.92
N LEU A 480 16.41 17.15 -2.71
CA LEU A 480 16.20 18.52 -2.29
C LEU A 480 17.52 19.30 -2.29
N LYS A 481 18.61 18.74 -1.75
CA LYS A 481 19.95 19.35 -1.79
C LYS A 481 20.39 19.65 -3.21
N THR A 482 20.27 18.68 -4.13
CA THR A 482 20.64 18.89 -5.54
C THR A 482 19.81 19.98 -6.20
N ILE A 483 18.51 20.08 -5.89
CA ILE A 483 17.67 21.16 -6.43
C ILE A 483 18.07 22.51 -5.85
N LEU A 484 18.42 22.57 -4.56
CA LEU A 484 18.82 23.80 -3.89
C LEU A 484 20.18 24.35 -4.40
N GLU A 485 20.99 23.51 -5.04
CA GLU A 485 22.22 23.89 -5.73
C GLU A 485 21.99 24.43 -7.16
N ASP A 486 20.74 24.48 -7.66
CA ASP A 486 20.41 25.01 -8.99
C ASP A 486 20.68 26.53 -9.06
N ASP A 487 21.46 26.97 -10.05
CA ASP A 487 21.85 28.37 -10.27
C ASP A 487 20.67 29.31 -10.54
N ASN A 488 19.52 28.75 -10.94
CA ASN A 488 18.27 29.47 -11.15
C ASN A 488 17.56 29.82 -9.83
N ILE A 489 18.01 29.27 -8.70
CA ILE A 489 17.56 29.71 -7.37
C ILE A 489 18.30 30.98 -7.00
N ILE A 490 17.54 32.05 -6.81
CA ILE A 490 18.11 33.34 -6.40
C ILE A 490 18.09 33.39 -4.89
N ARG A 491 19.27 33.33 -4.28
CA ARG A 491 19.45 33.46 -2.83
C ARG A 491 19.74 34.90 -2.44
N ILE A 492 19.50 35.27 -1.20
CA ILE A 492 19.76 36.63 -0.71
C ILE A 492 21.22 37.05 -0.84
N GLU A 493 22.17 36.12 -0.71
CA GLU A 493 23.59 36.43 -0.89
C GLU A 493 23.90 36.80 -2.34
N LYS A 494 23.19 36.23 -3.32
CA LYS A 494 23.34 36.58 -4.74
C LYS A 494 22.79 37.99 -5.02
N ILE A 495 21.70 38.36 -4.33
CA ILE A 495 21.13 39.71 -4.42
C ILE A 495 22.11 40.73 -3.85
N LEU A 496 22.65 40.48 -2.65
CA LEU A 496 23.60 41.38 -1.97
C LEU A 496 24.91 41.57 -2.75
N ASN A 497 25.30 40.58 -3.55
CA ASN A 497 26.50 40.63 -4.38
C ASN A 497 26.23 41.11 -5.83
N ASP A 498 25.00 41.52 -6.16
CA ASP A 498 24.68 42.05 -7.49
C ASP A 498 25.33 43.42 -7.70
N GLU A 499 26.16 43.54 -8.75
CA GLU A 499 26.93 44.77 -9.03
C GLU A 499 26.01 45.97 -9.29
N THR A 500 24.93 45.78 -10.05
CA THR A 500 23.99 46.85 -10.41
C THR A 500 23.25 47.35 -9.18
N LEU A 501 22.77 46.44 -8.33
CA LEU A 501 22.13 46.77 -7.08
C LEU A 501 23.09 47.49 -6.13
N ALA A 502 24.33 47.00 -5.98
CA ALA A 502 25.34 47.60 -5.13
C ALA A 502 25.73 49.02 -5.57
N GLU A 503 25.85 49.27 -6.89
CA GLU A 503 26.12 50.60 -7.44
C GLU A 503 24.99 51.60 -7.14
N ILE A 504 23.74 51.17 -7.20
CA ILE A 504 22.56 52.01 -6.90
C ILE A 504 22.49 52.30 -5.40
N LEU A 505 22.74 51.30 -4.55
CA LEU A 505 22.70 51.44 -3.08
C LEU A 505 23.81 52.35 -2.52
N GLN A 506 24.93 52.51 -3.23
CA GLN A 506 26.04 53.38 -2.80
C GLN A 506 25.86 54.87 -3.18
N LYS A 507 24.74 55.26 -3.83
CA LYS A 507 24.52 56.65 -4.24
C LYS A 507 24.26 57.56 -3.01
N PRO A 508 24.77 58.80 -3.00
CA PRO A 508 24.80 59.66 -1.80
C PRO A 508 23.44 60.08 -1.23
N ASN A 509 22.33 59.82 -1.94
CA ASN A 509 20.96 60.12 -1.48
C ASN A 509 20.20 58.84 -1.04
N VAL A 510 20.90 57.73 -0.82
CA VAL A 510 20.32 56.42 -0.52
C VAL A 510 20.79 55.98 0.88
N GLU A 511 20.09 56.42 1.92
CA GLU A 511 20.30 55.96 3.31
C GLU A 511 19.00 55.33 3.81
N ILE A 512 18.67 54.14 3.31
CA ILE A 512 17.50 53.37 3.75
C ILE A 512 17.98 52.01 4.26
N GLU A 513 17.47 51.62 5.42
CA GLU A 513 17.62 50.25 5.93
C GLU A 513 16.55 49.38 5.26
N TRP A 514 17.00 48.38 4.50
CA TRP A 514 16.13 47.51 3.72
C TRP A 514 15.85 46.21 4.49
N ASP A 515 14.58 45.82 4.57
CA ASP A 515 14.22 44.45 4.88
C ASP A 515 14.45 43.53 3.66
N GLU A 516 14.48 42.22 3.90
CA GLU A 516 14.80 41.22 2.88
C GLU A 516 13.81 41.20 1.71
N GLU A 517 12.51 41.41 1.98
CA GLU A 517 11.46 41.40 0.96
C GLU A 517 11.54 42.63 0.06
N SER A 518 11.72 43.81 0.66
CA SER A 518 11.87 45.08 -0.07
C SER A 518 13.13 45.10 -0.93
N LEU A 519 14.26 44.60 -0.40
CA LEU A 519 15.50 44.46 -1.17
C LEU A 519 15.32 43.51 -2.36
N PHE A 520 14.56 42.43 -2.16
CA PHE A 520 14.32 41.46 -3.20
C PHE A 520 13.38 41.96 -4.30
N MET A 521 12.29 42.65 -3.93
CA MET A 521 11.43 43.36 -4.88
C MET A 521 12.25 44.33 -5.73
N PHE A 522 13.14 45.09 -5.09
CA PHE A 522 13.97 46.05 -5.79
C PHE A 522 14.94 45.39 -6.78
N TYR A 523 15.59 44.31 -6.36
CA TYR A 523 16.47 43.52 -7.22
C TYR A 523 15.73 43.00 -8.47
N LEU A 524 14.48 42.53 -8.32
CA LEU A 524 13.68 42.06 -9.45
C LEU A 524 13.31 43.18 -10.41
N MET A 525 12.92 44.34 -9.88
CA MET A 525 12.58 45.50 -10.71
C MET A 525 13.76 45.88 -11.60
N ILE A 526 14.95 46.04 -11.02
CA ILE A 526 16.18 46.42 -11.74
C ILE A 526 16.54 45.37 -12.80
N ASN A 527 16.45 44.08 -12.44
CA ASN A 527 16.84 42.97 -13.30
C ASN A 527 15.72 42.47 -14.23
N ARG A 528 14.57 43.16 -14.34
CA ARG A 528 13.43 42.70 -15.15
C ARG A 528 13.80 42.31 -16.60
N ASN A 529 14.74 43.02 -17.20
CA ASN A 529 15.15 42.79 -18.59
C ASN A 529 16.22 41.70 -18.75
N ASP A 530 16.76 41.16 -17.65
CA ASP A 530 17.67 40.04 -17.69
C ASP A 530 16.94 38.82 -18.31
N PRO A 531 17.57 38.11 -19.27
CA PRO A 531 16.97 36.95 -19.92
C PRO A 531 16.39 35.89 -18.98
N ARG A 532 16.91 35.78 -17.74
CA ARG A 532 16.43 34.85 -16.70
C ARG A 532 15.03 35.14 -16.21
N PHE A 533 14.64 36.42 -16.15
CA PHE A 533 13.32 36.85 -15.70
C PHE A 533 12.38 37.19 -16.85
N LYS A 534 12.95 37.36 -18.04
CA LYS A 534 12.21 37.65 -19.26
C LYS A 534 11.20 36.52 -19.51
N ASN A 535 9.93 36.90 -19.62
CA ASN A 535 8.79 36.01 -19.88
C ASN A 535 8.31 35.14 -18.72
N LEU A 536 8.70 35.40 -17.46
CA LEU A 536 8.19 34.66 -16.28
C LEU A 536 6.65 34.64 -16.17
N LEU A 537 5.99 35.71 -16.65
CA LEU A 537 4.54 35.85 -16.67
C LEU A 537 3.95 35.74 -18.11
N GLY A 538 4.76 35.28 -19.07
CA GLY A 538 4.41 35.16 -20.50
C GLY A 538 4.99 36.27 -21.38
N GLU A 539 4.99 36.03 -22.70
CA GLU A 539 5.49 36.99 -23.72
C GLU A 539 4.44 38.05 -24.12
N ASP A 540 3.17 37.76 -23.88
CA ASP A 540 2.06 38.63 -24.23
C ASP A 540 1.82 39.67 -23.11
N LYS A 541 2.12 40.94 -23.41
CA LYS A 541 1.92 42.07 -22.49
C LYS A 541 0.47 42.21 -22.01
N THR A 542 -0.50 41.77 -22.81
CA THR A 542 -1.92 41.81 -22.43
C THR A 542 -2.23 40.72 -21.40
N ILE A 543 -1.65 39.52 -21.56
CA ILE A 543 -1.78 38.46 -20.57
C ILE A 543 -1.12 38.89 -19.27
N GLU A 544 0.15 39.33 -19.33
CA GLU A 544 0.90 39.78 -18.16
C GLU A 544 0.12 40.84 -17.35
N LYS A 545 -0.42 41.87 -18.01
CA LYS A 545 -1.23 42.90 -17.35
C LYS A 545 -2.46 42.33 -16.65
N ASN A 546 -3.09 41.31 -17.23
CA ASN A 546 -4.23 40.65 -16.61
C ASN A 546 -3.80 39.80 -15.39
N ILE A 547 -2.64 39.13 -15.45
CA ILE A 547 -2.06 38.38 -14.31
C ILE A 547 -1.81 39.33 -13.15
N ILE A 548 -1.08 40.42 -13.41
CA ILE A 548 -0.78 41.45 -12.41
C ILE A 548 -2.09 41.93 -11.78
N LYS A 549 -3.06 42.36 -12.60
CA LYS A 549 -4.35 42.86 -12.11
C LYS A 549 -5.14 41.84 -11.28
N GLN A 550 -5.06 40.55 -11.61
CA GLN A 550 -5.77 39.49 -10.89
C GLN A 550 -5.18 39.24 -9.50
N TYR A 551 -3.85 39.33 -9.37
CA TYR A 551 -3.15 38.97 -8.12
C TYR A 551 -2.90 40.17 -7.20
N THR A 552 -2.92 41.39 -7.74
CA THR A 552 -2.69 42.59 -6.94
C THR A 552 -3.98 43.32 -6.54
N SER A 553 -5.18 42.87 -6.94
CA SER A 553 -6.42 43.67 -6.85
C SER A 553 -6.79 44.19 -5.47
N ASP A 554 -6.38 43.50 -4.41
CA ASP A 554 -6.70 43.87 -3.01
C ASP A 554 -5.58 44.68 -2.33
N GLY A 555 -4.39 44.78 -2.94
CA GLY A 555 -3.19 45.43 -2.38
C GLY A 555 -2.55 46.50 -3.29
N ILE A 556 -3.25 46.93 -4.35
CA ILE A 556 -2.73 47.97 -5.28
C ILE A 556 -2.41 49.26 -4.53
N ASP A 557 -3.29 49.68 -3.62
CA ASP A 557 -3.14 50.92 -2.86
C ASP A 557 -1.93 50.88 -1.92
N GLU A 558 -1.67 49.75 -1.25
CA GLU A 558 -0.51 49.57 -0.37
C GLU A 558 0.82 49.57 -1.14
N LEU A 559 0.90 48.88 -2.28
CA LEU A 559 2.09 48.90 -3.13
C LEU A 559 2.34 50.29 -3.74
N ASP A 560 1.30 51.04 -4.03
CA ASP A 560 1.41 52.42 -4.48
C ASP A 560 1.98 53.34 -3.40
N GLU A 561 1.50 53.20 -2.16
CA GLU A 561 2.06 53.94 -1.02
C GLU A 561 3.53 53.59 -0.79
N ILE A 562 3.88 52.29 -0.85
CA ILE A 562 5.28 51.83 -0.76
C ILE A 562 6.13 52.43 -1.89
N PHE A 563 5.63 52.47 -3.13
CA PHE A 563 6.35 53.07 -4.25
C PHE A 563 6.62 54.55 -4.02
N GLN A 564 5.62 55.32 -3.59
CA GLN A 564 5.74 56.74 -3.34
C GLN A 564 6.64 57.07 -2.14
N GLN A 565 6.59 56.24 -1.10
CA GLN A 565 7.35 56.45 0.11
C GLN A 565 8.84 56.10 -0.08
N TYR A 566 9.13 54.96 -0.70
CA TYR A 566 10.49 54.39 -0.73
C TYR A 566 11.18 54.57 -2.08
N PHE A 567 10.51 54.24 -3.18
CA PHE A 567 11.14 54.15 -4.50
C PHE A 567 11.19 55.48 -5.26
N GLU A 568 10.05 56.18 -5.34
CA GLU A 568 9.87 57.41 -6.12
C GLU A 568 10.86 58.52 -5.76
N PRO A 569 11.05 58.88 -4.47
CA PRO A 569 11.88 60.02 -4.08
C PRO A 569 13.38 59.71 -4.16
N ASN A 570 13.74 58.43 -3.98
CA ASN A 570 15.11 58.04 -3.67
C ASN A 570 15.81 57.34 -4.85
N TYR A 571 15.08 56.62 -5.72
CA TYR A 571 15.71 55.70 -6.67
C TYR A 571 15.33 55.85 -8.15
N THR A 572 14.17 56.43 -8.49
CA THR A 572 13.68 56.51 -9.89
C THR A 572 14.61 57.21 -10.88
N GLN A 573 15.49 58.08 -10.38
CA GLN A 573 16.49 58.79 -11.19
C GLN A 573 17.71 57.92 -11.60
N TYR A 574 17.89 56.75 -10.99
CA TYR A 574 19.09 55.92 -11.18
C TYR A 574 18.88 54.74 -12.14
N ASP A 575 17.66 54.22 -12.27
CA ASP A 575 17.33 53.15 -13.23
C ASP A 575 15.88 53.29 -13.73
N SER A 576 15.69 53.22 -15.06
CA SER A 576 14.38 53.34 -15.70
C SER A 576 13.42 52.19 -15.42
N ASN A 577 13.94 51.04 -14.97
CA ASN A 577 13.14 49.89 -14.56
C ASN A 577 12.53 50.10 -13.16
N ILE A 578 12.92 51.14 -12.43
CA ILE A 578 12.31 51.46 -11.14
C ILE A 578 11.03 52.27 -11.39
N CYS A 579 9.95 51.56 -11.72
CA CYS A 579 8.66 52.16 -12.02
C CYS A 579 7.52 51.30 -11.44
N LYS A 580 6.32 51.90 -11.32
CA LYS A 580 5.14 51.22 -10.78
C LYS A 580 4.80 49.91 -11.49
N GLU A 581 4.89 49.88 -12.83
CA GLU A 581 4.62 48.68 -13.63
C GLU A 581 5.58 47.53 -13.28
N ASN A 582 6.85 47.84 -13.00
CA ASN A 582 7.83 46.84 -12.61
C ASN A 582 7.72 46.44 -11.13
N LEU A 583 7.25 47.34 -10.25
CA LEU A 583 6.94 46.99 -8.87
C LEU A 583 5.81 45.96 -8.81
N TYR A 584 4.70 46.21 -9.50
CA TYR A 584 3.59 45.26 -9.53
C TYR A 584 3.98 43.94 -10.19
N TRP A 585 4.80 43.98 -11.24
CA TRP A 585 5.37 42.79 -11.84
C TRP A 585 6.24 42.00 -10.85
N ALA A 586 7.14 42.67 -10.13
CA ALA A 586 8.03 42.05 -9.15
C ALA A 586 7.22 41.42 -7.99
N ALA A 587 6.24 42.15 -7.46
CA ALA A 587 5.31 41.64 -6.45
C ALA A 587 4.56 40.39 -6.95
N THR A 588 4.02 40.45 -8.17
CA THR A 588 3.33 39.30 -8.79
C THR A 588 4.28 38.11 -8.98
N VAL A 589 5.51 38.34 -9.43
CA VAL A 589 6.52 37.27 -9.58
C VAL A 589 6.86 36.65 -8.22
N ILE A 590 7.00 37.46 -7.18
CA ILE A 590 7.24 36.99 -5.81
C ILE A 590 6.05 36.15 -5.33
N ASP A 591 4.82 36.63 -5.45
CA ASP A 591 3.63 35.88 -4.98
C ASP A 591 3.46 34.53 -5.68
N ILE A 592 3.86 34.44 -6.95
CA ILE A 592 3.71 33.22 -7.76
C ILE A 592 4.86 32.24 -7.54
N TYR A 593 6.09 32.74 -7.53
CA TYR A 593 7.31 31.92 -7.65
C TYR A 593 8.21 31.96 -6.42
N SER A 594 8.01 32.90 -5.50
CA SER A 594 8.73 32.93 -4.23
C SER A 594 8.01 32.11 -3.16
N PHE A 595 8.79 31.52 -2.27
CA PHE A 595 8.30 30.99 -1.01
C PHE A 595 9.48 30.93 -0.04
N ILE A 596 9.26 31.30 1.23
CA ILE A 596 10.29 31.15 2.25
C ILE A 596 10.33 29.68 2.64
N VAL A 597 11.43 29.01 2.34
CA VAL A 597 11.64 27.61 2.71
C VAL A 597 12.78 27.55 3.72
N GLN A 598 12.44 27.29 4.98
CA GLN A 598 13.41 26.84 5.96
C GLN A 598 13.46 25.31 5.91
N CYS A 599 14.58 24.77 5.43
CA CYS A 599 14.75 23.34 5.26
C CYS A 599 15.94 22.84 6.07
N HIS A 600 15.66 21.91 6.97
CA HIS A 600 16.70 21.10 7.59
C HIS A 600 17.06 19.96 6.62
N VAL A 601 18.28 19.88 6.10
CA VAL A 601 18.68 18.85 5.12
C VAL A 601 19.97 18.21 5.60
N LEU A 602 19.96 16.88 5.81
CA LEU A 602 21.16 16.13 6.24
C LEU A 602 21.89 16.71 7.47
N GLY A 603 21.18 17.36 8.39
CA GLY A 603 21.77 17.96 9.59
C GLY A 603 22.15 19.44 9.46
N GLU A 604 21.96 20.05 8.29
CA GLU A 604 22.23 21.47 8.03
C GLU A 604 20.91 22.25 7.99
N ASP A 605 20.84 23.35 8.75
CA ASP A 605 19.75 24.31 8.61
C ASP A 605 20.04 25.20 7.42
N ILE A 606 19.24 25.04 6.36
CA ILE A 606 19.36 25.86 5.17
C ILE A 606 18.09 26.68 5.02
N GLN A 607 18.22 27.98 5.28
CA GLN A 607 17.16 28.95 5.07
C GLN A 607 17.35 29.56 3.68
N PHE A 608 16.35 29.42 2.83
CA PHE A 608 16.34 30.05 1.51
C PHE A 608 15.24 31.09 1.44
N PHE A 609 15.66 32.34 1.27
CA PHE A 609 14.84 33.41 0.75
C PHE A 609 15.14 33.48 -0.76
N GLY A 610 14.19 33.09 -1.61
CA GLY A 610 14.49 33.04 -3.03
C GLY A 610 13.34 32.84 -4.00
N LEU A 611 13.62 33.20 -5.24
CA LEU A 611 12.77 32.93 -6.40
C LEU A 611 13.16 31.59 -6.99
N PHE A 612 12.16 30.73 -7.11
CA PHE A 612 12.30 29.42 -7.72
C PHE A 612 11.78 29.49 -9.16
N ILE A 613 12.66 29.90 -10.08
CA ILE A 613 12.37 30.08 -11.52
C ILE A 613 12.32 28.75 -12.27
#